data_AF-A0A7K2YVT3-F1
#
_entry.id   AF-A0A7K2YVT3-F1
#
_cell.length_a   1.000
_cell.length_b   1.000
_cell.length_c   1.000
_cell.angle_alpha   90.00
_cell.angle_beta   90.00
_cell.angle_gamma   90.00
#
_symmetry.space_group_name_H-M   'P 1'
#
loop_
_entity.id
_entity.type
_entity.pdbx_description
1 polymer ?
#
loop_
_entity_poly.entity_id
_entity_poly.type
_entity_poly.pdbx_seq_one_letter_code
_entity_poly.pdbx_strand_id
1 'polypeptide(L)'
;RPLLARLDAYACVPARARVPGLAAGGETGRLATLVLTAGQPVAVRARDALVCLDGGPSGETVEAQEVIAVARWDGVSTVTVESTSRHPVHLAHPVEDRRLALHRGQAVEVPISAAGHWTVRFGPPDRVHRFLRFAAQRTSAR
;
A
#
# COMPACT_ATOMS: atom_id res chain seq x y z
N ARG A 1 -19.86 -5.92 17.34
CA ARG A 1 -18.62 -6.67 17.03
C ARG A 1 -17.61 -5.72 16.41
N PRO A 2 -16.29 -5.85 16.67
CA PRO A 2 -15.30 -4.89 16.20
C PRO A 2 -15.24 -4.88 14.67
N LEU A 3 -15.12 -3.68 14.10
CA LEU A 3 -14.69 -3.49 12.72
C LEU A 3 -13.29 -4.12 12.58
N LEU A 4 -13.06 -4.88 11.52
CA LEU A 4 -11.72 -5.35 11.17
C LEU A 4 -11.23 -4.53 9.98
N ALA A 5 -10.14 -3.81 10.18
CA ALA A 5 -9.43 -3.13 9.11
C ALA A 5 -8.18 -3.94 8.71
N ARG A 6 -7.85 -3.91 7.43
CA ARG A 6 -6.72 -4.66 6.87
C ARG A 6 -5.99 -3.87 5.79
N LEU A 7 -4.73 -4.21 5.61
CA LEU A 7 -3.90 -3.83 4.47
C LEU A 7 -3.65 -5.07 3.63
N ASP A 8 -4.26 -5.12 2.46
CA ASP A 8 -4.09 -6.22 1.53
C ASP A 8 -2.98 -5.86 0.54
N ALA A 9 -1.96 -6.72 0.41
CA ALA A 9 -0.81 -6.49 -0.47
C ALA A 9 -1.02 -7.08 -1.87
N TYR A 10 -0.65 -6.30 -2.88
CA TYR A 10 -0.76 -6.63 -4.31
C TYR A 10 0.46 -6.11 -5.07
N ALA A 11 0.64 -6.56 -6.31
CA ALA A 11 1.51 -5.92 -7.27
C ALA A 11 0.70 -5.28 -8.41
N CYS A 12 1.16 -4.13 -8.88
CA CYS A 12 0.71 -3.50 -10.11
C CYS A 12 1.76 -3.76 -11.20
N VAL A 13 1.32 -4.28 -12.34
CA VAL A 13 2.11 -4.41 -13.56
C VAL A 13 1.56 -3.40 -14.56
N PRO A 14 2.21 -2.24 -14.76
CA PRO A 14 1.72 -1.25 -15.71
C PRO A 14 1.83 -1.79 -17.13
N ALA A 15 0.87 -1.44 -18.00
CA ALA A 15 0.82 -1.95 -19.38
C ALA A 15 2.11 -1.68 -20.17
N ARG A 16 2.79 -0.58 -19.88
CA ARG A 16 4.08 -0.18 -20.48
C ARG A 16 5.30 -0.96 -19.97
N ALA A 17 5.17 -1.82 -18.95
CA ALA A 17 6.29 -2.57 -18.39
C ALA A 17 6.85 -3.65 -19.34
N ARG A 18 6.20 -3.91 -20.49
CA ARG A 18 6.63 -4.88 -21.52
C ARG A 18 7.02 -6.24 -20.92
N VAL A 19 6.21 -6.75 -19.99
CA VAL A 19 6.40 -8.09 -19.44
C VAL A 19 6.02 -9.13 -20.51
N PRO A 20 6.94 -10.03 -20.92
CA PRO A 20 6.64 -11.04 -21.94
C PRO A 20 5.42 -11.90 -21.55
N GLY A 21 4.48 -12.08 -22.47
CA GLY A 21 3.27 -12.88 -22.26
C GLY A 21 2.13 -12.19 -21.51
N LEU A 22 2.29 -10.94 -21.08
CA LEU A 22 1.22 -10.16 -20.46
C LEU A 22 0.59 -9.21 -21.49
N ALA A 23 -0.59 -9.56 -22.01
CA ALA A 23 -1.26 -8.82 -23.08
C ALA A 23 -1.76 -7.42 -22.66
N ALA A 24 -2.05 -7.24 -21.37
CA ALA A 24 -2.44 -5.96 -20.79
C ALA A 24 -1.84 -5.85 -19.37
N GLY A 25 -1.57 -4.62 -18.93
CA GLY A 25 -1.22 -4.38 -17.53
C GLY A 25 -2.36 -4.76 -16.58
N GLY A 26 -2.08 -4.79 -15.28
CA GLY A 26 -3.09 -5.14 -14.28
C GLY A 26 -2.56 -5.22 -12.86
N GLU A 27 -3.40 -5.71 -11.96
CA GLU A 27 -3.05 -6.01 -10.58
C GLU A 27 -2.95 -7.53 -10.39
N THR A 28 -2.04 -8.00 -9.55
CA THR A 28 -1.98 -9.42 -9.17
C THR A 28 -3.15 -9.80 -8.26
N GLY A 29 -3.32 -11.10 -8.00
CA GLY A 29 -4.06 -11.55 -6.82
C GLY A 29 -3.42 -11.03 -5.51
N ARG A 30 -4.17 -11.17 -4.42
CA ARG A 30 -3.69 -10.79 -3.08
C ARG A 30 -2.51 -11.68 -2.66
N LEU A 31 -1.46 -11.06 -2.16
CA LEU A 31 -0.20 -11.72 -1.81
C LEU A 31 -0.05 -11.91 -0.30
N ALA A 32 -0.42 -10.89 0.47
CA ALA A 32 -0.36 -10.89 1.92
C ALA A 32 -1.48 -10.01 2.50
N THR A 33 -1.75 -10.18 3.79
CA THR A 33 -2.68 -9.35 4.55
C THR A 33 -2.05 -8.96 5.88
N LEU A 34 -2.03 -7.67 6.18
CA LEU A 34 -1.71 -7.16 7.51
C LEU A 34 -3.00 -6.73 8.19
N VAL A 35 -3.23 -7.23 9.41
CA VAL A 35 -4.41 -6.86 10.21
C VAL A 35 -4.10 -5.57 10.96
N LEU A 36 -5.01 -4.59 10.87
CA LEU A 36 -4.93 -3.35 11.62
C LEU A 36 -5.75 -3.47 12.90
N THR A 37 -5.10 -3.25 14.04
CA THR A 37 -5.75 -3.14 15.34
C THR A 37 -5.90 -1.67 15.70
N ALA A 38 -7.06 -1.27 16.23
CA ALA A 38 -7.34 0.11 16.59
C ALA A 38 -6.25 0.71 17.50
N GLY A 39 -5.73 1.87 17.11
CA GLY A 39 -4.67 2.59 17.83
C GLY A 39 -3.27 1.96 17.76
N GLN A 40 -3.13 0.73 17.28
CA GLN A 40 -1.84 0.05 17.22
C GLN A 40 -1.16 0.32 15.86
N PRO A 41 0.10 0.79 15.84
CA PRO A 41 0.83 0.95 14.61
C PRO A 41 1.21 -0.41 14.02
N VAL A 42 1.09 -0.52 12.69
CA VAL A 42 1.53 -1.68 11.92
C VAL A 42 2.66 -1.24 11.00
N ALA A 43 3.81 -1.89 11.14
CA ALA A 43 4.97 -1.64 10.31
C ALA A 43 4.83 -2.36 8.96
N VAL A 44 4.98 -1.60 7.87
CA VAL A 44 5.11 -2.12 6.51
C VAL A 44 6.59 -2.29 6.22
N ARG A 45 7.02 -3.53 6.01
CA ARG A 45 8.42 -3.85 5.75
C ARG A 45 8.73 -3.90 4.26
N ALA A 46 9.97 -3.61 3.91
CA ALA A 46 10.47 -3.63 2.54
C ALA A 46 10.13 -4.93 1.79
N ARG A 47 10.30 -6.09 2.43
CA ARG A 47 9.96 -7.40 1.83
C ARG A 47 8.50 -7.55 1.38
N ASP A 48 7.58 -6.88 2.07
CA ASP A 48 6.14 -7.01 1.81
C ASP A 48 5.67 -6.00 0.75
N ALA A 49 6.43 -4.92 0.57
CA ALA A 49 6.00 -3.74 -0.16
C ALA A 49 7.00 -3.26 -1.23
N LEU A 50 8.15 -3.90 -1.44
CA LEU A 50 9.03 -3.63 -2.58
C LEU A 50 9.11 -4.85 -3.49
N VAL A 51 9.13 -4.61 -4.81
CA VAL A 51 9.27 -5.68 -5.82
C VAL A 51 10.75 -6.07 -6.01
N CYS A 52 11.66 -5.11 -5.88
CA CYS A 52 13.10 -5.32 -5.99
C CYS A 52 13.76 -5.00 -4.66
N LEU A 53 14.34 -6.01 -4.00
CA LEU A 53 15.11 -5.84 -2.76
C LEU A 53 16.58 -5.49 -3.04
N ASP A 54 17.14 -5.98 -4.16
CA ASP A 54 18.55 -5.79 -4.55
C ASP A 54 18.81 -4.53 -5.41
N GLY A 55 17.88 -3.57 -5.38
CA GLY A 55 17.95 -2.38 -6.22
C GLY A 55 16.55 -1.85 -6.46
N GLY A 56 16.06 -1.05 -5.51
CA GLY A 56 14.79 -0.37 -5.67
C GLY A 56 14.81 0.61 -6.85
N PRO A 57 13.67 1.21 -7.21
CA PRO A 57 13.60 2.29 -8.20
C PRO A 57 14.42 3.54 -7.82
N SER A 58 14.94 3.63 -6.59
CA SER A 58 15.89 4.65 -6.14
C SER A 58 17.36 4.31 -6.45
N GLY A 59 17.67 3.09 -6.89
CA GLY A 59 19.06 2.62 -7.07
C GLY A 59 19.79 2.28 -5.76
N GLU A 60 19.10 2.35 -4.62
CA GLU A 60 19.69 2.07 -3.30
C GLU A 60 19.27 0.69 -2.79
N THR A 61 20.21 -0.02 -2.15
CA THR A 61 19.98 -1.31 -1.49
C THR A 61 19.02 -1.12 -0.31
N VAL A 62 18.10 -2.06 -0.11
CA VAL A 62 17.13 -2.02 0.99
C VAL A 62 17.20 -3.31 1.78
N GLU A 63 17.33 -3.19 3.10
CA GLU A 63 17.26 -4.34 3.97
C GLU A 63 15.84 -4.90 3.99
N ALA A 64 15.69 -6.21 3.83
CA ALA A 64 14.37 -6.84 3.73
C ALA A 64 13.46 -6.58 4.94
N GLN A 65 14.05 -6.28 6.11
CA GLN A 65 13.33 -5.98 7.36
C GLN A 65 13.13 -4.49 7.62
N GLU A 66 13.68 -3.62 6.77
CA GLU A 66 13.54 -2.17 6.89
C GLU A 66 12.07 -1.77 6.89
N VAL A 67 11.68 -0.90 7.83
CA VAL A 67 10.33 -0.33 7.88
C VAL A 67 10.27 0.84 6.91
N ILE A 68 9.38 0.75 5.94
CA ILE A 68 9.24 1.76 4.87
C ILE A 68 7.94 2.56 4.96
N ALA A 69 6.96 2.07 5.72
CA ALA A 69 5.82 2.87 6.12
C ALA A 69 5.26 2.35 7.45
N VAL A 70 4.52 3.20 8.15
CA VAL A 70 3.74 2.84 9.32
C VAL A 70 2.29 3.20 9.05
N ALA A 71 1.38 2.28 9.33
CA ALA A 71 -0.06 2.52 9.24
C ALA A 71 -0.70 2.38 10.62
N ARG A 72 -1.59 3.29 10.96
CA ARG A 72 -2.35 3.25 12.22
C ARG A 72 -3.82 3.54 11.93
N TRP A 73 -4.68 2.61 12.30
CA TRP A 73 -6.13 2.76 12.17
C TRP A 73 -6.73 3.32 13.47
N ASP A 74 -7.63 4.29 13.36
CA ASP A 74 -8.34 4.89 14.49
C ASP A 74 -9.36 3.95 15.16
N GLY A 75 -9.69 2.82 14.52
CA GLY A 75 -10.72 1.89 14.98
C GLY A 75 -12.12 2.19 14.44
N VAL A 76 -12.26 3.23 13.60
CA VAL A 76 -13.53 3.73 13.09
C VAL A 76 -13.48 3.87 11.57
N SER A 77 -12.87 4.93 11.04
CA SER A 77 -13.00 5.31 9.62
C SER A 77 -11.71 5.79 8.98
N THR A 78 -10.62 5.94 9.74
CA THR A 78 -9.44 6.65 9.25
C THR A 78 -8.17 5.87 9.53
N VAL A 79 -7.32 5.74 8.51
CA VAL A 79 -5.97 5.23 8.66
C VAL A 79 -4.99 6.36 8.44
N THR A 80 -4.14 6.62 9.42
CA THR A 80 -2.95 7.44 9.25
C THR A 80 -1.85 6.58 8.63
N VAL A 81 -1.24 7.06 7.56
CA VAL A 81 -0.11 6.43 6.87
C VAL A 81 1.07 7.38 6.93
N GLU A 82 2.16 6.92 7.52
CA GLU A 82 3.43 7.63 7.56
C GLU A 82 4.45 6.94 6.67
N SER A 83 5.08 7.68 5.75
CA SER A 83 6.21 7.15 4.99
C SER A 83 7.48 7.30 5.81
N THR A 84 8.14 6.19 6.12
CA THR A 84 9.51 6.19 6.64
C THR A 84 10.53 5.96 5.52
N SER A 85 10.03 5.67 4.32
CA SER A 85 10.82 5.27 3.17
C SER A 85 11.64 6.41 2.59
N ARG A 86 12.83 6.06 2.11
CA ARG A 86 13.58 6.86 1.12
C ARG A 86 13.14 6.61 -0.33
N HIS A 87 12.30 5.61 -0.56
CA HIS A 87 11.75 5.30 -1.88
C HIS A 87 10.52 6.16 -2.19
N PRO A 88 10.17 6.32 -3.47
CA PRO A 88 8.91 6.94 -3.86
C PRO A 88 7.72 6.18 -3.27
N VAL A 89 7.03 6.82 -2.32
CA VAL A 89 5.75 6.36 -1.78
C VAL A 89 4.69 7.35 -2.22
N HIS A 90 3.55 6.83 -2.65
CA HIS A 90 2.40 7.68 -2.95
C HIS A 90 1.10 7.02 -2.54
N LEU A 91 0.16 7.84 -2.09
CA LEU A 91 -1.22 7.44 -1.90
C LEU A 91 -1.96 7.61 -3.23
N ALA A 92 -2.82 6.67 -3.56
CA ALA A 92 -3.65 6.72 -4.75
C ALA A 92 -5.10 6.33 -4.43
N HIS A 93 -6.03 7.09 -5.01
CA HIS A 93 -7.46 6.79 -5.06
C HIS A 93 -7.85 6.57 -6.52
N PRO A 94 -7.85 5.33 -7.03
CA PRO A 94 -7.96 5.05 -8.46
C PRO A 94 -9.33 5.44 -9.03
N VAL A 95 -10.39 5.49 -8.21
CA VAL A 95 -11.73 5.91 -8.64
C VAL A 95 -11.80 7.42 -8.90
N GLU A 96 -11.04 8.22 -8.15
CA GLU A 96 -11.03 9.69 -8.29
C GLU A 96 -9.79 10.18 -9.06
N ASP A 97 -8.97 9.25 -9.59
CA ASP A 97 -7.62 9.48 -10.15
C ASP A 97 -6.74 10.42 -9.29
N ARG A 98 -6.96 10.41 -7.97
CA ARG A 98 -6.20 11.25 -7.05
C ARG A 98 -4.90 10.57 -6.68
N ARG A 99 -3.79 11.31 -6.72
CA ARG A 99 -2.47 10.86 -6.29
C ARG A 99 -1.83 11.90 -5.38
N LEU A 100 -1.23 11.42 -4.30
CA LEU A 100 -0.50 12.25 -3.35
C LEU A 100 0.85 11.62 -3.08
N ALA A 101 1.93 12.31 -3.44
CA ALA A 101 3.27 11.91 -3.03
C ALA A 101 3.38 11.98 -1.51
N LEU A 102 3.99 10.96 -0.90
CA LEU A 102 4.19 10.86 0.54
C LEU A 102 5.70 10.92 0.83
N HIS A 103 6.17 12.07 1.31
CA HIS A 103 7.57 12.28 1.62
C HIS A 103 7.97 11.59 2.93
N ARG A 104 9.26 11.34 3.12
CA ARG A 104 9.78 10.73 4.34
C ARG A 104 9.42 11.58 5.57
N GLY A 105 8.89 10.94 6.61
CA GLY A 105 8.38 11.56 7.83
C GLY A 105 7.01 12.21 7.69
N GLN A 106 6.41 12.23 6.49
CA GLN A 106 5.09 12.76 6.28
C GLN A 106 4.03 11.73 6.66
N ALA A 107 3.09 12.14 7.51
CA ALA A 107 1.89 11.39 7.84
C ALA A 107 0.68 11.99 7.12
N VAL A 108 -0.15 11.13 6.54
CA VAL A 108 -1.40 11.52 5.88
C VAL A 108 -2.53 10.61 6.35
N GLU A 109 -3.68 11.20 6.63
CA GLU A 109 -4.89 10.48 6.97
C GLU A 109 -5.69 10.17 5.71
N VAL A 110 -6.12 8.91 5.59
CA VAL A 110 -6.99 8.46 4.50
C VAL A 110 -8.22 7.73 5.05
N PRO A 111 -9.41 7.96 4.47
CA PRO A 111 -10.60 7.21 4.86
C PRO A 111 -10.47 5.75 4.43
N ILE A 112 -10.90 4.84 5.30
CA ILE A 112 -11.02 3.41 5.00
C ILE A 112 -12.46 3.06 4.67
N SER A 113 -12.64 2.20 3.68
CA SER A 113 -13.96 1.71 3.27
C SER A 113 -13.90 0.23 2.93
N ALA A 114 -15.06 -0.42 2.84
CA ALA A 114 -15.13 -1.82 2.40
C ALA A 114 -14.71 -2.01 0.94
N ALA A 115 -14.89 -0.98 0.11
CA ALA A 115 -14.49 -1.01 -1.28
C ALA A 115 -12.97 -0.81 -1.47
N GLY A 116 -12.28 -0.34 -0.42
CA GLY A 116 -10.83 -0.18 -0.38
C GLY A 116 -10.27 0.68 -1.50
N HIS A 117 -10.84 1.87 -1.66
CA HIS A 117 -10.43 2.77 -2.73
C HIS A 117 -9.04 3.35 -2.50
N TRP A 118 -8.65 3.64 -1.26
CA TRP A 118 -7.32 4.15 -0.99
C TRP A 118 -6.28 3.02 -1.06
N THR A 119 -5.15 3.33 -1.69
CA THR A 119 -3.97 2.48 -1.75
C THR A 119 -2.72 3.27 -1.40
N VAL A 120 -1.74 2.63 -0.76
CA VAL A 120 -0.37 3.14 -0.66
C VAL A 120 0.51 2.32 -1.58
N ARG A 121 1.24 3.00 -2.48
CA ARG A 121 2.02 2.41 -3.56
C ARG A 121 3.49 2.70 -3.35
N PHE A 122 4.32 1.70 -3.59
CA PHE A 122 5.75 1.72 -3.30
C PHE A 122 6.56 1.52 -4.57
N GLY A 123 6.94 2.64 -5.18
CA GLY A 123 7.66 2.70 -6.44
C GLY A 123 6.96 3.57 -7.50
N PRO A 124 7.64 3.80 -8.63
CA PRO A 124 7.14 4.62 -9.73
C PRO A 124 5.88 4.03 -10.36
N PRO A 125 4.90 4.87 -10.75
CA PRO A 125 3.65 4.42 -11.36
C PRO A 125 3.85 3.82 -12.77
N ASP A 126 5.05 3.96 -13.35
CA ASP A 126 5.42 3.44 -14.66
C ASP A 126 6.16 2.11 -14.65
N ARG A 127 6.54 1.63 -13.46
CA ARG A 127 7.25 0.37 -13.28
C ARG A 127 6.39 -0.60 -12.49
N VAL A 128 6.74 -1.88 -12.53
CA VAL A 128 6.13 -2.88 -11.66
C VAL A 128 6.41 -2.48 -10.21
N HIS A 129 5.38 -2.41 -9.37
CA HIS A 129 5.49 -1.97 -7.98
C HIS A 129 4.48 -2.69 -7.09
N ARG A 130 4.74 -2.76 -5.78
CA ARG A 130 3.73 -3.24 -4.83
C ARG A 130 2.84 -2.08 -4.41
N PHE A 131 1.64 -2.45 -3.96
CA PHE A 131 0.79 -1.54 -3.23
C PHE A 131 0.00 -2.28 -2.15
N LEU A 132 -0.39 -1.55 -1.12
CA LEU A 132 -1.31 -2.00 -0.09
C LEU A 132 -2.65 -1.30 -0.28
N ARG A 133 -3.74 -2.06 -0.19
CA ARG A 133 -5.11 -1.54 -0.23
C ARG A 133 -5.69 -1.54 1.17
N PHE A 134 -6.16 -0.38 1.63
CA PHE A 134 -6.86 -0.24 2.90
C PHE A 134 -8.27 -0.78 2.74
N ALA A 135 -8.70 -1.75 3.55
CA ALA A 135 -10.07 -2.25 3.50
C ALA A 135 -10.63 -2.46 4.91
N ALA A 136 -11.87 -2.04 5.14
CA ALA A 136 -12.60 -2.33 6.38
C ALA A 136 -13.76 -3.27 6.09
N GLN A 137 -13.90 -4.35 6.87
CA GLN A 137 -15.09 -5.20 6.75
C GLN A 137 -16.30 -4.49 7.33
N ARG A 138 -17.30 -4.17 6.50
CA ARG A 138 -18.63 -3.82 7.02
C ARG A 138 -19.23 -5.07 7.65
N THR A 139 -19.52 -5.03 8.94
CA THR A 139 -20.44 -6.00 9.54
C THR A 139 -21.82 -5.73 8.97
N SER A 140 -22.30 -6.62 8.11
CA SER A 140 -23.73 -6.72 7.79
C SER A 140 -24.46 -7.01 9.10
N ALA A 141 -25.23 -6.05 9.61
CA ALA A 141 -26.20 -6.34 10.65
C ALA A 141 -27.25 -7.27 10.03
N ARG A 142 -27.38 -8.48 10.56
CA ARG A 142 -28.58 -9.31 10.44
C ARG A 142 -29.32 -9.23 11.76
#